data_AF-A0A5C7FFA7-F1
#
_entry.id   AF-A0A5C7FFA7-F1
#
_cell.length_a   1.000
_cell.length_b   1.000
_cell.length_c   1.000
_cell.angle_alpha   90.00
_cell.angle_beta   90.00
_cell.angle_gamma   90.00
#
_symmetry.space_group_name_H-M   'P 1'
#
loop_
_entity.id
_entity.type
_entity.pdbx_description
1 polymer ?
#
loop_
_entity_poly.entity_id
_entity_poly.type
_entity_poly.pdbx_seq_one_letter_code
_entity_poly.pdbx_strand_id
1 'polypeptide(L)'
;MTAAKPSKKTKAKKSKKKKLTLSIDQEVIEQGKALARDQGISLSKLIEKFLSETAPIVKREPIVIVPDPDVLALMLPRRNGGSYATDPDEATEYYDYVSTNHLNSEEE
;
A
#
# COMPACT_ATOMS: atom_id res chain seq x y z
N MET A 1 -19.81 -38.22 -9.35
CA MET A 1 -19.66 -36.90 -9.98
C MET A 1 -19.42 -35.88 -8.87
N THR A 2 -18.20 -35.36 -8.70
CA THR A 2 -17.88 -34.37 -7.67
C THR A 2 -17.14 -33.20 -8.33
N ALA A 3 -17.73 -32.01 -8.25
CA ALA A 3 -17.23 -30.80 -8.87
C ALA A 3 -16.07 -30.20 -8.05
N ALA A 4 -14.90 -30.07 -8.68
CA ALA A 4 -13.78 -29.33 -8.12
C ALA A 4 -14.01 -27.81 -8.32
N LYS A 5 -14.09 -27.06 -7.23
CA LYS A 5 -14.16 -25.58 -7.26
C LYS A 5 -12.83 -25.02 -7.80
N PRO A 6 -12.86 -24.03 -8.71
CA PRO A 6 -11.64 -23.42 -9.23
C PRO A 6 -10.96 -22.56 -8.16
N SER A 7 -9.67 -22.83 -7.93
CA SER A 7 -8.84 -22.03 -7.04
C SER A 7 -8.66 -20.62 -7.59
N LYS A 8 -8.93 -19.61 -6.76
CA LYS A 8 -8.72 -18.20 -7.11
C LYS A 8 -7.23 -17.97 -7.37
N LYS A 9 -6.87 -17.72 -8.63
CA LYS A 9 -5.53 -17.28 -9.02
C LYS A 9 -5.26 -15.91 -8.38
N THR A 10 -4.46 -15.89 -7.31
CA THR A 10 -3.91 -14.66 -6.74
C THR A 10 -2.98 -14.01 -7.77
N LYS A 11 -3.36 -12.85 -8.30
CA LYS A 11 -2.54 -12.08 -9.25
C LYS A 11 -1.24 -11.67 -8.54
N ALA A 12 -0.11 -12.22 -8.97
CA ALA A 12 1.21 -11.82 -8.48
C ALA A 12 1.43 -10.31 -8.73
N LYS A 13 1.70 -9.57 -7.65
CA LYS A 13 1.96 -8.13 -7.67
C LYS A 13 3.22 -7.86 -8.52
N LYS A 14 3.05 -7.15 -9.63
CA LYS A 14 4.13 -6.78 -10.56
C LYS A 14 5.21 -5.98 -9.81
N SER A 15 6.41 -6.53 -9.65
CA SER A 15 7.52 -5.83 -9.00
C SER A 15 8.00 -4.68 -9.89
N LYS A 16 8.13 -3.48 -9.31
CA LYS A 16 8.72 -2.32 -10.01
C LYS A 16 10.23 -2.56 -10.11
N LYS A 17 10.73 -2.87 -11.30
CA LYS A 17 12.16 -2.99 -11.57
C LYS A 17 12.82 -1.60 -11.41
N LYS A 18 13.82 -1.50 -10.54
CA LYS A 18 14.65 -0.30 -10.34
C LYS A 18 16.09 -0.62 -10.75
N LYS A 19 16.81 0.38 -11.26
CA LYS A 19 18.22 0.26 -11.63
C LYS A 19 19.08 0.96 -10.57
N LEU A 20 20.17 0.31 -10.16
CA LEU A 20 21.21 0.85 -9.30
C LEU A 20 22.53 0.77 -10.07
N THR A 21 23.20 1.90 -10.23
CA THR A 21 24.53 1.98 -10.88
C THR A 21 25.56 2.19 -9.78
N LEU A 22 26.60 1.34 -9.76
CA LEU A 22 27.68 1.39 -8.77
C LEU A 22 29.02 1.47 -9.50
N SER A 23 29.96 2.24 -8.96
CA SER A 23 31.37 2.23 -9.36
C SER A 23 32.12 1.36 -8.36
N ILE A 24 32.74 0.29 -8.83
CA ILE A 24 33.42 -0.72 -8.02
C ILE A 24 34.72 -1.09 -8.75
N ASP A 25 35.78 -1.41 -8.00
CA ASP A 25 37.04 -1.86 -8.57
C ASP A 25 36.88 -3.12 -9.42
N GLN A 26 37.65 -3.19 -10.51
CA GLN A 26 37.56 -4.26 -11.50
C GLN A 26 37.82 -5.65 -10.89
N GLU A 27 38.80 -5.75 -9.99
CA GLU A 27 39.15 -7.00 -9.31
C GLU A 27 37.97 -7.54 -8.49
N VAL A 28 37.26 -6.66 -7.79
CA VAL A 28 36.08 -7.02 -6.99
C VAL A 28 34.92 -7.47 -7.89
N ILE A 29 34.75 -6.83 -9.06
CA ILE A 29 33.75 -7.25 -10.06
C ILE A 29 34.04 -8.68 -10.55
N GLU A 30 35.30 -9.03 -10.78
CA GLU A 30 35.70 -10.36 -11.23
C GLU A 30 35.49 -11.43 -10.17
N GLN A 31 35.88 -11.16 -8.93
CA GLN A 31 35.62 -12.03 -7.79
C GLN A 31 34.11 -12.25 -7.60
N GLY A 32 33.30 -11.18 -7.67
CA GLY A 32 31.86 -11.27 -7.56
C GLY A 32 31.22 -12.10 -8.68
N LYS A 33 31.73 -11.99 -9.92
CA LYS A 33 31.29 -12.81 -11.05
C LYS A 33 31.64 -14.29 -10.88
N ALA A 34 32.84 -14.60 -10.39
CA ALA A 34 33.25 -15.97 -10.10
C ALA A 34 32.32 -16.60 -9.06
N LEU A 35 32.12 -15.92 -7.94
CA LEU A 35 31.26 -16.38 -6.84
C LEU A 35 29.80 -16.57 -7.29
N ALA A 36 29.28 -15.66 -8.13
CA ALA A 36 27.95 -15.79 -8.70
C ALA A 36 27.81 -17.01 -9.64
N ARG A 37 28.85 -17.31 -10.43
CA ARG A 37 28.90 -18.49 -11.29
C ARG A 37 28.91 -19.78 -10.48
N ASP A 38 29.73 -19.84 -9.42
CA ASP A 38 29.82 -21.02 -8.54
C ASP A 38 28.48 -21.33 -7.87
N GLN A 39 27.71 -20.29 -7.53
CA GLN A 39 26.37 -20.43 -6.94
C GLN A 39 25.25 -20.60 -7.98
N GLY A 40 25.54 -20.52 -9.29
CA GLY A 40 24.54 -20.61 -10.34
C GLY A 40 23.51 -19.47 -10.35
N ILE A 41 23.86 -18.29 -9.83
CA ILE A 41 22.98 -17.12 -9.75
C ILE A 41 23.52 -15.94 -10.55
N SER A 42 22.67 -14.94 -10.83
CA SER A 42 23.14 -13.69 -11.45
C SER A 42 23.84 -12.79 -10.42
N LEU A 43 24.80 -12.00 -10.89
CA LEU A 43 25.50 -11.02 -10.06
C LEU A 43 24.53 -10.06 -9.34
N SER A 44 23.47 -9.61 -10.03
CA SER A 44 22.45 -8.76 -9.42
C SER A 44 21.74 -9.45 -8.26
N LYS A 45 21.40 -10.74 -8.41
CA LYS A 45 20.73 -11.52 -7.36
C LYS A 45 21.65 -11.78 -6.17
N LEU A 46 22.93 -11.95 -6.43
CA LEU A 46 23.95 -12.06 -5.40
C LEU A 46 24.03 -10.79 -4.55
N ILE A 47 24.10 -9.63 -5.20
CA ILE A 47 24.15 -8.33 -4.53
C ILE A 47 22.85 -8.07 -3.76
N GLU A 48 21.68 -8.37 -4.34
CA GLU A 48 20.39 -8.25 -3.65
C GLU A 48 20.35 -9.09 -2.37
N LYS A 49 20.79 -10.35 -2.46
CA LYS A 49 20.85 -11.26 -1.32
C LYS A 49 21.79 -10.73 -0.24
N PHE A 50 23.00 -10.35 -0.62
CA PHE A 50 24.00 -9.79 0.31
C PHE A 50 23.48 -8.54 1.02
N LEU A 51 22.89 -7.59 0.29
CA LEU A 51 22.33 -6.38 0.88
C LEU A 51 21.15 -6.68 1.80
N SER A 52 20.32 -7.67 1.46
CA SER A 52 19.19 -8.05 2.32
C SER A 52 19.61 -8.72 3.63
N GLU A 53 20.74 -9.42 3.63
CA GLU A 53 21.28 -10.12 4.80
C GLU A 53 22.11 -9.19 5.70
N THR A 54 22.83 -8.23 5.10
CA THR A 54 23.78 -7.37 5.82
C THR A 54 23.22 -6.01 6.21
N ALA A 55 22.30 -5.44 5.42
CA ALA A 55 21.80 -4.11 5.71
C ALA A 55 20.78 -4.16 6.87
N PRO A 56 20.91 -3.28 7.88
CA PRO A 56 19.85 -3.11 8.87
C PRO A 56 18.58 -2.66 8.15
N ILE A 57 17.43 -3.17 8.60
CA ILE A 57 16.13 -2.76 8.07
C ILE A 57 15.98 -1.26 8.32
N VAL A 58 16.05 -0.47 7.25
CA VAL A 58 15.78 0.98 7.31
C VAL A 58 14.29 1.14 7.63
N LYS A 59 13.99 1.28 8.93
CA LYS A 59 12.67 1.67 9.39
C LYS A 59 12.44 3.09 8.88
N ARG A 60 11.63 3.22 7.83
CA ARG A 60 11.09 4.52 7.48
C ARG A 60 10.14 4.90 8.60
N GLU A 61 10.51 5.90 9.38
CA GLU A 61 9.58 6.46 10.34
C GLU A 61 8.34 6.90 9.58
N PRO A 62 7.14 6.46 9.98
CA PRO A 62 5.93 6.98 9.38
C PRO A 62 5.93 8.48 9.65
N ILE A 63 5.76 9.27 8.59
CA ILE A 63 5.47 10.70 8.74
C ILE A 63 4.07 10.75 9.36
N VAL A 64 4.02 10.83 10.69
CA VAL A 64 2.77 11.07 11.42
C VAL A 64 2.52 12.56 11.33
N ILE A 65 1.74 12.96 10.34
CA ILE A 65 1.18 14.31 10.31
C ILE A 65 0.07 14.31 11.36
N VAL A 66 0.34 14.95 12.50
CA VAL A 66 -0.70 15.24 13.49
C VAL A 66 -1.62 16.28 12.85
N PRO A 67 -2.92 15.98 12.65
CA PRO A 67 -3.84 16.96 12.08
C PRO A 67 -4.01 18.15 13.03
N ASP A 68 -4.19 19.33 12.46
CA ASP A 68 -4.44 20.56 13.22
C ASP A 68 -5.68 20.40 14.13
N PRO A 69 -5.71 21.06 15.29
CA PRO A 69 -6.81 20.96 16.25
C PRO A 69 -8.15 21.35 15.64
N ASP A 70 -8.15 22.30 14.70
CA ASP A 70 -9.36 22.74 13.99
C ASP A 70 -9.92 21.63 13.08
N VAL A 71 -9.05 20.82 12.48
CA VAL A 71 -9.46 19.65 11.68
C VAL A 71 -9.99 18.55 12.60
N LEU A 72 -9.39 18.37 13.77
CA LEU A 72 -9.86 17.42 14.78
C LEU A 72 -11.23 17.81 15.34
N ALA A 73 -11.51 19.10 15.51
CA ALA A 73 -12.81 19.59 15.95
C ALA A 73 -13.92 19.35 14.92
N LEU A 74 -13.58 19.32 13.62
CA LEU A 74 -14.51 18.96 12.55
C LEU A 74 -14.73 17.45 12.43
N MET A 75 -13.83 16.63 12.99
CA MET A 75 -14.02 15.18 13.05
C MET A 75 -14.97 14.83 14.21
N LEU A 76 -16.21 14.48 13.86
CA LEU A 76 -17.17 13.91 14.79
C LEU A 76 -16.54 12.70 15.50
N PRO A 77 -16.57 12.63 16.85
CA PRO A 77 -15.98 11.52 17.58
C PRO A 77 -16.65 10.21 17.19
N ARG A 78 -15.93 9.33 16.49
CA ARG A 78 -16.35 7.94 16.31
C ARG A 78 -16.21 7.24 17.66
N ARG A 79 -17.31 7.21 18.40
CA ARG A 79 -17.45 6.43 19.62
C ARG A 79 -17.25 4.96 19.26
N ASN A 80 -16.17 4.36 19.77
CA ASN A 80 -15.88 2.93 19.63
C ASN A 80 -17.15 2.09 19.85
N GLY A 81 -17.67 1.48 18.79
CA GLY A 81 -18.64 0.39 18.87
C GLY A 81 -20.11 0.72 19.16
N GLY A 82 -20.56 1.97 19.04
CA GLY A 82 -21.97 2.33 19.22
C GLY A 82 -22.65 2.60 17.88
N SER A 83 -23.69 1.83 17.54
CA SER A 83 -24.63 2.17 16.47
C SER A 83 -25.10 3.61 16.64
N TYR A 84 -25.07 4.40 15.57
CA TYR A 84 -25.80 5.66 15.53
C TYR A 84 -27.28 5.33 15.75
N ALA A 85 -27.77 5.60 16.96
CA ALA A 85 -29.17 5.96 17.16
C ALA A 85 -29.27 7.48 16.91
N THR A 86 -28.99 7.90 15.68
CA THR A 86 -29.91 8.84 15.04
C THR A 86 -31.18 8.04 14.85
N ASP A 87 -32.34 8.59 15.24
CA ASP A 87 -33.60 8.00 14.81
C ASP A 87 -33.46 7.70 13.30
N PRO A 88 -33.71 6.46 12.86
CA PRO A 88 -33.50 6.07 11.46
C PRO A 88 -34.25 7.00 10.51
N ASP A 89 -35.33 7.64 10.98
CA ASP A 89 -36.12 8.62 10.24
C ASP A 89 -35.32 9.90 9.90
N GLU A 90 -34.47 10.40 10.80
CA GLU A 90 -33.75 11.68 10.60
C GLU A 90 -32.59 11.55 9.60
N ALA A 91 -31.91 10.40 9.59
CA ALA A 91 -30.91 10.09 8.57
C ALA A 91 -31.54 9.91 7.18
N THR A 92 -32.78 9.41 7.13
CA THR A 92 -33.53 9.24 5.89
C THR A 92 -33.96 10.60 5.33
N GLU A 93 -34.46 11.50 6.17
CA GLU A 93 -34.84 12.86 5.77
C GLU A 93 -33.67 13.67 5.18
N TYR A 94 -32.45 13.51 5.71
CA TYR A 94 -31.28 14.18 5.14
C TYR A 94 -30.94 13.67 3.73
N TYR A 95 -30.99 12.36 3.51
CA TYR A 95 -30.74 11.78 2.19
C TYR A 95 -31.87 12.09 1.19
N ASP A 96 -33.11 12.16 1.65
CA ASP A 96 -34.26 12.59 0.83
C ASP A 96 -34.16 14.07 0.44
N TYR A 97 -33.78 14.96 1.35
CA TYR A 97 -33.57 16.39 1.03
C TYR A 97 -32.45 16.60 0.00
N VAL A 98 -31.32 15.90 0.17
CA VAL A 98 -30.17 16.04 -0.75
C VAL A 98 -30.48 15.43 -2.13
N SER A 99 -31.21 14.32 -2.17
CA SER A 99 -31.59 13.68 -3.44
C SER A 99 -32.68 14.45 -4.20
N THR A 100 -33.63 15.08 -3.50
CA THR A 100 -34.70 15.87 -4.12
C THR A 100 -34.26 17.27 -4.54
N ASN A 101 -33.42 17.95 -3.74
CA ASN A 101 -32.98 19.31 -4.10
C ASN A 101 -31.88 19.38 -5.16
N HIS A 102 -31.05 18.35 -5.32
CA HIS A 102 -30.07 18.33 -6.41
C HIS A 102 -30.69 18.12 -7.81
N LEU A 103 -31.96 17.71 -7.88
CA LEU A 103 -32.69 17.56 -9.14
C LEU A 103 -33.42 18.83 -9.59
N ASN A 104 -33.60 19.83 -8.71
CA ASN A 104 -34.31 21.07 -9.05
C ASN A 104 -33.39 22.26 -9.33
N SER A 105 -32.07 22.10 -9.23
CA SER A 105 -31.11 23.19 -9.45
C SER A 105 -30.51 23.25 -10.86
N GLU A 106 -31.02 22.45 -11.81
CA GLU A 106 -30.57 22.46 -13.23
C GLU A 106 -31.62 22.97 -14.23
N GLU A 107 -32.78 23.47 -13.78
CA GLU A 107 -33.75 24.15 -14.65
C GLU A 107 -33.93 25.62 -14.24
N GLU A 108 -32.96 26.47 -14.60
CA GLU A 108 -33.21 27.88 -14.96
C GLU A 108 -32.15 28.39 -15.96
#